data_AF-A0A4Q7YWF1-F1
#
_entry.id   AF-A0A4Q7YWF1-F1
#
_cell.length_a   1.000
_cell.length_b   1.000
_cell.length_c   1.000
_cell.angle_alpha   90.00
_cell.angle_beta   90.00
_cell.angle_gamma   90.00
#
_symmetry.space_group_name_H-M   'P 1'
#
loop_
_entity.id
_entity.type
_entity.pdbx_description
1 polymer ?
#
loop_
_entity_poly.entity_id
_entity_poly.type
_entity_poly.pdbx_seq_one_letter_code
_entity_poly.pdbx_strand_id
1 'polypeptide(L)'
;MWATRPMSQISCCLMRKIGRNEICTCDSGKKYKLCCRGAHTILDLFTANLLSKIKRLQNEIVQAQNESNEKISESTKKYIDIEPDRSVDERCASIEKYAQWLELQIRDSLSRHSPIFWMCLDRRFPPGILHPADATRHYAMSNLTNLTKTSLFHKYGSTTLEVFSTQTDGSFDFEVSDRDIVEIFGSLVPFFWELTFLPNEYRRVAKGGVVTAGSKIGFTALLDPDMERLVKLYDRRRQGSHLAYTSMGGLGGFGYSYLAFPMSIKDDPLVTIGSMPTNGETPHNILNMGRVDAPSFRLVEIFLKGLDLLTPFEKRFIEIAGITFAELRVCLLAQKKYILDQWSPHAEYTLVCRGVRFAEESTIKRHLNRCYTEVAATHGISSDGCEQVVDKYLKLLEGNPREYDVFLRRNFCSFTKGRICSLDLSIAHLSFIEALVDIELDDDMKNIKGVQFEKYVAQCIAQEVKGISFPIKPGLKLKIKGENNPFAEVDIYAQVDNALFLIECKAYSITRDYLKGSPKAVWNRWQLMIDWLAKSDSRARKIANAKEGSNFKIPSDVRYIIPVVCSAFSEFFWSEDDPLYLKTGSVPRVCNLGELCSVLNDSLSDLKQKSFAIEI
;
A
#
# COMPACT_ATOMS: atom_id res chain seq x y z
N MET A 1 0.89 -4.54 50.06
CA MET A 1 2.05 -3.63 50.04
C MET A 1 3.11 -4.23 49.15
N TRP A 2 3.19 -3.79 47.90
CA TRP A 2 4.19 -4.27 46.93
C TRP A 2 5.09 -3.09 46.60
N ALA A 3 6.33 -3.16 47.07
CA ALA A 3 7.36 -2.17 46.79
C ALA A 3 7.79 -2.27 45.32
N THR A 4 7.98 -1.12 44.70
CA THR A 4 8.58 -0.91 43.39
C THR A 4 9.96 -1.58 43.32
N ARG A 5 10.19 -2.43 42.32
CA ARG A 5 11.52 -3.02 42.05
C ARG A 5 12.26 -2.18 41.00
N PRO A 6 13.52 -1.79 41.24
CA PRO A 6 14.31 -1.04 40.28
C PRO A 6 14.76 -1.90 39.09
N MET A 7 14.90 -1.26 37.93
CA MET A 7 15.22 -1.86 36.61
C MET A 7 16.61 -2.53 36.54
N SER A 8 17.42 -2.46 37.59
CA SER A 8 18.75 -3.09 37.68
C SER A 8 18.71 -4.64 37.70
N GLN A 9 17.55 -5.26 37.88
CA GLN A 9 17.41 -6.74 37.87
C GLN A 9 17.43 -7.38 36.47
N ILE A 10 17.26 -6.62 35.38
CA ILE A 10 17.25 -7.18 34.01
C ILE A 10 18.67 -7.48 33.51
N SER A 11 19.70 -6.83 34.05
CA SER A 11 21.12 -7.07 33.77
C SER A 11 21.59 -8.50 34.14
N CYS A 12 20.86 -9.20 35.00
CA CYS A 12 21.30 -10.50 35.55
C CYS A 12 21.33 -11.64 34.51
N CYS A 13 20.70 -11.48 33.34
CA CYS A 13 20.53 -12.59 32.38
C CYS A 13 21.69 -12.82 31.40
N LEU A 14 22.75 -11.99 31.42
CA LEU A 14 23.81 -12.05 30.39
C LEU A 14 25.14 -12.71 30.82
N MET A 15 25.31 -13.17 32.07
CA MET A 15 26.68 -13.39 32.59
C MET A 15 27.03 -14.79 33.17
N ARG A 16 26.19 -15.83 33.17
CA ARG A 16 26.64 -17.20 33.52
C ARG A 16 25.70 -18.29 32.99
N LYS A 17 26.25 -19.44 32.55
CA LYS A 17 25.47 -20.65 32.26
C LYS A 17 24.91 -21.21 33.58
N ILE A 18 23.72 -20.77 33.97
CA ILE A 18 23.01 -21.27 35.16
C ILE A 18 22.19 -22.50 34.76
N GLY A 19 22.28 -23.57 35.55
CA GLY A 19 21.55 -24.81 35.35
C GLY A 19 20.03 -24.63 35.48
N ARG A 20 19.24 -25.34 34.67
CA ARG A 20 17.77 -25.15 34.55
C ARG A 20 17.02 -25.27 35.90
N ASN A 21 17.56 -26.02 36.86
CA ASN A 21 16.98 -26.22 38.19
C ASN A 21 17.71 -25.45 39.31
N GLU A 22 18.75 -24.69 39.02
CA GLU A 22 19.47 -23.86 39.99
C GLU A 22 18.64 -22.64 40.38
N ILE A 23 18.91 -22.03 41.54
CA ILE A 23 18.21 -20.84 42.01
C ILE A 23 18.59 -19.65 41.11
N CYS A 24 17.61 -18.90 40.59
CA CYS A 24 17.91 -17.75 39.73
C CYS A 24 18.61 -16.67 40.55
N THR A 25 19.65 -16.07 39.98
CA THR A 25 20.46 -14.98 40.56
C THR A 25 19.68 -13.66 40.72
N CYS A 26 18.39 -13.65 40.37
CA CYS A 26 17.43 -12.56 40.58
C CYS A 26 17.05 -12.36 42.07
N ASP A 27 17.66 -13.10 43.01
CA ASP A 27 17.33 -13.18 44.45
C ASP A 27 15.85 -13.47 44.77
N SER A 28 15.10 -14.01 43.80
CA SER A 28 13.70 -14.37 44.03
C SER A 28 13.49 -15.63 44.87
N GLY A 29 14.56 -16.38 45.16
CA GLY A 29 14.51 -17.71 45.77
C GLY A 29 13.91 -18.81 44.87
N LYS A 30 13.47 -18.49 43.65
CA LYS A 30 12.87 -19.45 42.71
C LYS A 30 13.94 -20.07 41.80
N LYS A 31 13.70 -21.32 41.37
CA LYS A 31 14.53 -21.98 40.34
C LYS A 31 14.57 -21.14 39.07
N TYR A 32 15.67 -21.15 38.31
CA TYR A 32 15.87 -20.41 37.07
C TYR A 32 14.74 -20.65 36.07
N LYS A 33 14.29 -21.91 35.93
CA LYS A 33 13.11 -22.24 35.11
C LYS A 33 11.76 -21.70 35.59
N LEU A 34 11.68 -21.13 36.79
CA LEU A 34 10.46 -20.58 37.39
C LEU A 34 10.57 -19.07 37.68
N CYS A 35 11.78 -18.49 37.80
CA CYS A 35 12.00 -17.02 37.85
C CYS A 35 12.16 -16.46 36.42
N CYS A 36 13.01 -17.11 35.61
CA CYS A 36 13.68 -16.47 34.47
C CYS A 36 13.44 -17.22 33.14
N ARG A 37 13.18 -18.54 33.18
CA ARG A 37 12.95 -19.42 32.01
C ARG A 37 11.53 -19.99 31.92
N GLY A 38 10.66 -19.68 32.87
CA GLY A 38 9.37 -20.32 33.03
C GLY A 38 8.31 -19.69 32.16
N ALA A 39 8.23 -20.09 30.89
CA ALA A 39 7.11 -19.83 29.98
C ALA A 39 6.46 -18.44 30.14
N HIS A 40 7.27 -17.41 30.30
CA HIS A 40 6.76 -16.05 30.27
C HIS A 40 6.60 -15.74 28.80
N THR A 41 5.34 -15.70 28.35
CA THR A 41 4.93 -14.88 27.21
C THR A 41 5.73 -13.60 27.30
N ILE A 42 6.51 -13.31 26.26
CA ILE A 42 7.30 -12.09 26.13
C ILE A 42 6.30 -10.93 26.16
N LEU A 43 5.93 -10.47 27.34
CA LEU A 43 5.02 -9.36 27.54
C LEU A 43 5.74 -8.48 28.53
N ASP A 44 6.05 -7.26 28.12
CA ASP A 44 6.53 -6.26 29.08
C ASP A 44 5.47 -6.07 30.18
N LEU A 45 5.91 -5.71 31.40
CA LEU A 45 5.02 -5.58 32.56
C LEU A 45 3.83 -4.66 32.28
N PHE A 46 4.06 -3.61 31.49
CA PHE A 46 3.03 -2.72 31.03
C PHE A 46 1.95 -3.45 30.20
N THR A 47 2.35 -4.22 29.19
CA THR A 47 1.43 -4.98 28.34
C THR A 47 0.68 -6.03 29.15
N ALA A 48 1.34 -6.70 30.11
CA ALA A 48 0.68 -7.63 31.03
C ALA A 48 -0.37 -6.93 31.92
N ASN A 49 -0.03 -5.78 32.49
CA ASN A 49 -0.96 -4.98 33.29
C ASN A 49 -2.14 -4.49 32.46
N LEU A 50 -1.89 -4.04 31.24
CA LEU A 50 -2.92 -3.53 30.35
C LEU A 50 -3.85 -4.66 29.85
N LEU A 51 -3.32 -5.85 29.56
CA LEU A 51 -4.12 -7.05 29.30
C LEU A 51 -5.01 -7.41 30.49
N SER A 52 -4.49 -7.33 31.71
CA SER A 52 -5.28 -7.54 32.92
C SER A 52 -6.39 -6.50 33.06
N LYS A 53 -6.13 -5.23 32.73
CA LYS A 53 -7.15 -4.18 32.72
C LYS A 53 -8.21 -4.46 31.65
N ILE A 54 -7.83 -4.77 30.41
CA ILE A 54 -8.76 -5.12 29.32
C ILE A 54 -9.65 -6.29 29.72
N LYS A 55 -9.07 -7.36 30.28
CA LYS A 55 -9.84 -8.52 30.74
C LYS A 55 -10.85 -8.15 31.83
N ARG A 56 -10.49 -7.24 32.74
CA ARG A 56 -11.40 -6.72 33.77
C ARG A 56 -12.53 -5.88 33.17
N LEU A 57 -12.20 -5.02 32.20
CA LEU A 57 -13.13 -4.09 31.56
C LEU A 57 -13.88 -4.70 30.37
N GLN A 58 -13.79 -6.02 30.16
CA GLN A 58 -14.29 -6.68 28.95
C GLN A 58 -15.78 -6.42 28.70
N ASN A 59 -16.60 -6.45 29.76
CA ASN A 59 -18.03 -6.19 29.65
C ASN A 59 -18.34 -4.74 29.24
N GLU A 60 -17.59 -3.78 29.78
CA GLU A 60 -17.74 -2.36 29.46
C GLU A 60 -17.27 -2.05 28.03
N ILE A 61 -16.19 -2.70 27.59
CA ILE A 61 -15.73 -2.63 26.19
C ILE A 61 -16.82 -3.14 25.25
N VAL A 62 -17.41 -4.31 25.53
CA VAL A 62 -18.48 -4.89 24.72
C VAL A 62 -19.74 -4.02 24.73
N GLN A 63 -20.11 -3.47 25.89
CA GLN A 63 -21.24 -2.55 26.00
C GLN A 63 -21.00 -1.29 25.14
N ALA A 64 -19.82 -0.66 25.27
CA ALA A 64 -19.47 0.51 24.48
C ALA A 64 -19.44 0.23 22.97
N GLN A 65 -19.01 -0.97 22.55
CA GLN A 65 -19.12 -1.40 21.15
C GLN A 65 -20.58 -1.46 20.70
N ASN A 66 -21.47 -2.07 21.50
CA ASN A 66 -22.89 -2.16 21.16
C ASN A 66 -23.53 -0.77 21.04
N GLU A 67 -23.25 0.14 21.97
CA GLU A 67 -23.76 1.52 21.91
C GLU A 67 -23.26 2.27 20.66
N SER A 68 -21.97 2.13 20.32
CA SER A 68 -21.43 2.70 19.07
C SER A 68 -22.05 2.07 17.83
N ASN A 69 -22.26 0.75 17.84
CA ASN A 69 -22.90 0.01 16.75
C ASN A 69 -24.35 0.46 16.51
N GLU A 70 -25.11 0.72 17.58
CA GLU A 70 -26.46 1.30 17.50
C GLU A 70 -26.43 2.69 16.87
N LYS A 71 -25.54 3.58 17.35
CA LYS A 71 -25.37 4.93 16.77
C LYS A 71 -24.99 4.90 15.29
N ILE A 72 -24.11 3.97 14.91
CA ILE A 72 -23.71 3.74 13.52
C ILE A 72 -24.94 3.29 12.72
N SER A 73 -25.70 2.31 13.19
CA SER A 73 -26.90 1.80 12.52
C SER A 73 -27.96 2.90 12.30
N GLU A 74 -28.25 3.69 13.33
CA GLU A 74 -29.19 4.82 13.24
C GLU A 74 -28.72 5.87 12.24
N SER A 75 -27.42 6.19 12.26
CA SER A 75 -26.83 7.17 11.35
C SER A 75 -26.75 6.65 9.93
N THR A 76 -26.48 5.36 9.73
CA THR A 76 -26.57 4.72 8.42
C THR A 76 -27.98 4.91 7.86
N LYS A 77 -29.04 4.64 8.63
CA LYS A 77 -30.42 4.91 8.17
C LYS A 77 -30.60 6.39 7.82
N LYS A 78 -30.11 7.31 8.65
CA LYS A 78 -30.25 8.75 8.41
C LYS A 78 -29.53 9.26 7.15
N TYR A 79 -28.29 8.82 6.92
CA TYR A 79 -27.44 9.36 5.85
C TYR A 79 -27.50 8.53 4.56
N ILE A 80 -27.79 7.24 4.68
CA ILE A 80 -27.57 6.24 3.62
C ILE A 80 -28.87 5.56 3.18
N ASP A 81 -29.99 5.69 3.90
CA ASP A 81 -31.31 5.23 3.44
C ASP A 81 -31.78 6.09 2.27
N ILE A 82 -31.22 5.77 1.11
CA ILE A 82 -31.36 6.48 -0.13
C ILE A 82 -32.19 5.60 -1.02
N GLU A 83 -33.33 6.12 -1.44
CA GLU A 83 -34.17 5.49 -2.45
C GLU A 83 -33.31 5.07 -3.65
N PRO A 84 -33.48 3.83 -4.16
CA PRO A 84 -32.70 3.30 -5.28
C PRO A 84 -32.65 4.23 -6.51
N ASP A 85 -33.67 5.07 -6.65
CA ASP A 85 -33.91 5.97 -7.78
C ASP A 85 -33.01 7.23 -7.79
N ARG A 86 -32.25 7.49 -6.71
CA ARG A 86 -31.30 8.61 -6.71
C ARG A 86 -30.11 8.35 -7.65
N SER A 87 -29.58 9.44 -8.20
CA SER A 87 -28.41 9.39 -9.07
C SER A 87 -27.17 8.85 -8.34
N VAL A 88 -26.21 8.31 -9.10
CA VAL A 88 -24.92 7.83 -8.56
C VAL A 88 -24.20 8.92 -7.77
N ASP A 89 -24.21 10.17 -8.28
CA ASP A 89 -23.57 11.30 -7.62
C ASP A 89 -24.22 11.64 -6.27
N GLU A 90 -25.55 11.63 -6.18
CA GLU A 90 -26.26 11.86 -4.92
C GLU A 90 -25.98 10.77 -3.88
N ARG A 91 -25.88 9.50 -4.32
CA ARG A 91 -25.52 8.38 -3.45
C ARG A 91 -24.08 8.52 -2.93
N CYS A 92 -23.13 8.83 -3.81
CA CYS A 92 -21.74 9.09 -3.41
C CYS A 92 -21.62 10.29 -2.46
N ALA A 93 -22.33 11.40 -2.72
CA ALA A 93 -22.33 12.57 -1.84
C ALA A 93 -22.89 12.26 -0.44
N SER A 94 -23.85 11.35 -0.35
CA SER A 94 -24.42 10.91 0.92
C SER A 94 -23.43 10.05 1.72
N ILE A 95 -22.66 9.19 1.05
CA ILE A 95 -21.54 8.45 1.66
C ILE A 95 -20.46 9.40 2.19
N GLU A 96 -20.15 10.47 1.46
CA GLU A 96 -19.18 11.48 1.92
C GLU A 96 -19.67 12.22 3.17
N LYS A 97 -20.95 12.59 3.24
CA LYS A 97 -21.55 13.17 4.46
C LYS A 97 -21.51 12.19 5.63
N TYR A 98 -21.72 10.91 5.37
CA TYR A 98 -21.61 9.87 6.38
C TYR A 98 -20.17 9.70 6.88
N ALA A 99 -19.17 9.75 5.99
CA ALA A 99 -17.75 9.75 6.36
C ALA A 99 -17.41 10.91 7.31
N GLN A 100 -17.88 12.12 6.97
CA GLN A 100 -17.69 13.30 7.80
C GLN A 100 -18.32 13.12 9.19
N TRP A 101 -19.52 12.54 9.25
CA TRP A 101 -20.17 12.24 10.53
C TRP A 101 -19.35 11.24 11.37
N LEU A 102 -18.85 10.16 10.78
CA LEU A 102 -17.99 9.18 11.45
C LEU A 102 -16.71 9.84 11.99
N GLU A 103 -16.04 10.66 11.18
CA GLU A 103 -14.84 11.39 11.59
C GLU A 103 -15.12 12.36 12.76
N LEU A 104 -16.28 13.02 12.78
CA LEU A 104 -16.69 13.86 13.91
C LEU A 104 -16.84 13.06 15.22
N GLN A 105 -17.43 11.86 15.16
CA GLN A 105 -17.53 10.99 16.35
C GLN A 105 -16.15 10.60 16.89
N ILE A 106 -15.21 10.30 15.99
CA ILE A 106 -13.85 9.92 16.36
C ILE A 106 -13.07 11.10 16.96
N ARG A 107 -13.20 12.29 16.36
CA ARG A 107 -12.46 13.50 16.76
C ARG A 107 -12.65 13.84 18.23
N ASP A 108 -13.88 13.78 18.72
CA ASP A 108 -14.22 14.21 20.08
C ASP A 108 -13.57 13.33 21.16
N SER A 109 -13.30 12.07 20.83
CA SER A 109 -12.54 11.16 21.70
C SER A 109 -11.03 11.31 21.51
N LEU A 110 -10.54 11.34 20.26
CA LEU A 110 -9.11 11.40 19.99
C LEU A 110 -8.45 12.72 20.44
N SER A 111 -9.18 13.83 20.42
CA SER A 111 -8.68 15.14 20.84
C SER A 111 -8.29 15.23 22.33
N ARG A 112 -8.69 14.24 23.14
CA ARG A 112 -8.37 14.21 24.58
C ARG A 112 -6.94 13.79 24.90
N HIS A 113 -6.22 13.21 23.94
CA HIS A 113 -4.85 12.73 24.13
C HIS A 113 -3.99 12.99 22.89
N SER A 114 -2.68 12.82 23.04
CA SER A 114 -1.76 12.97 21.92
C SER A 114 -1.85 11.81 20.91
N PRO A 115 -1.45 12.01 19.65
CA PRO A 115 -1.38 10.93 18.68
C PRO A 115 -0.50 9.76 19.15
N ILE A 116 0.63 10.07 19.80
CA ILE A 116 1.57 9.07 20.31
C ILE A 116 0.94 8.22 21.42
N PHE A 117 0.11 8.82 22.28
CA PHE A 117 -0.63 8.06 23.29
C PHE A 117 -1.54 7.01 22.65
N TRP A 118 -2.36 7.43 21.68
CA TRP A 118 -3.28 6.52 21.00
C TRP A 118 -2.55 5.41 20.24
N MET A 119 -1.46 5.74 19.54
CA MET A 119 -0.61 4.75 18.88
C MET A 119 0.01 3.76 19.86
N CYS A 120 0.55 4.25 20.99
CA CYS A 120 1.13 3.41 22.04
C CYS A 120 0.10 2.45 22.64
N LEU A 121 -1.16 2.89 22.77
CA LEU A 121 -2.24 2.09 23.32
C LEU A 121 -2.77 1.07 22.31
N ASP A 122 -3.05 1.48 21.07
CA ASP A 122 -3.59 0.63 20.00
C ASP A 122 -2.59 -0.43 19.53
N ARG A 123 -1.33 -0.04 19.28
CA ARG A 123 -0.32 -0.94 18.68
C ARG A 123 0.25 -1.98 19.63
N ARG A 124 -0.17 -2.03 20.89
CA ARG A 124 0.31 -3.02 21.87
C ARG A 124 -0.44 -4.35 21.84
N PHE A 125 -1.53 -4.45 21.08
CA PHE A 125 -2.38 -5.63 21.06
C PHE A 125 -2.40 -6.32 19.69
N PRO A 126 -2.32 -7.66 19.66
CA PRO A 126 -2.74 -8.43 18.51
C PRO A 126 -4.17 -8.07 18.08
N PRO A 127 -4.46 -7.89 16.79
CA PRO A 127 -5.79 -7.56 16.27
C PRO A 127 -6.91 -8.53 16.70
N GLY A 128 -6.58 -9.72 17.20
CA GLY A 128 -7.52 -10.78 17.57
C GLY A 128 -7.81 -10.94 19.05
N ILE A 129 -7.18 -10.19 19.98
CA ILE A 129 -7.41 -10.40 21.43
C ILE A 129 -8.85 -10.14 21.82
N LEU A 130 -9.51 -9.19 21.18
CA LEU A 130 -10.89 -8.80 21.50
C LEU A 130 -11.94 -9.51 20.64
N HIS A 131 -11.54 -10.06 19.47
CA HIS A 131 -12.46 -10.62 18.48
C HIS A 131 -11.94 -11.94 17.89
N PRO A 132 -11.92 -13.05 18.67
CA PRO A 132 -11.33 -14.32 18.23
C PRO A 132 -12.08 -15.00 17.07
N ALA A 133 -13.39 -14.75 16.96
CA ALA A 133 -14.27 -15.46 16.02
C ALA A 133 -14.18 -14.94 14.56
N ASP A 134 -13.66 -13.73 14.34
CA ASP A 134 -13.59 -13.07 13.01
C ASP A 134 -12.13 -12.77 12.58
N ALA A 135 -11.16 -13.43 13.24
CA ALA A 135 -9.73 -13.15 13.11
C ALA A 135 -9.28 -13.08 11.65
N THR A 136 -9.62 -14.07 10.81
CA THR A 136 -9.20 -14.14 9.40
C THR A 136 -9.63 -12.94 8.55
N ARG A 137 -10.82 -12.37 8.78
CA ARG A 137 -11.28 -11.13 8.10
C ARG A 137 -10.58 -9.88 8.64
N HIS A 138 -10.28 -9.85 9.94
CA HIS A 138 -9.54 -8.73 10.55
C HIS A 138 -8.15 -8.56 9.95
N TYR A 139 -7.52 -9.64 9.52
CA TYR A 139 -6.11 -9.60 9.11
C TYR A 139 -5.86 -9.05 7.71
N ALA A 140 -6.65 -9.44 6.71
CA ALA A 140 -6.55 -8.84 5.37
C ALA A 140 -6.81 -7.32 5.40
N MET A 141 -7.58 -6.86 6.39
CA MET A 141 -7.95 -5.46 6.60
C MET A 141 -7.03 -4.71 7.56
N SER A 142 -6.10 -5.40 8.22
CA SER A 142 -5.32 -4.82 9.30
C SER A 142 -4.35 -3.71 8.83
N ASN A 143 -3.74 -3.83 7.63
CA ASN A 143 -2.93 -2.74 7.05
C ASN A 143 -3.74 -1.47 6.84
N LEU A 144 -4.92 -1.61 6.24
CA LEU A 144 -5.79 -0.47 5.92
C LEU A 144 -6.36 0.14 7.19
N THR A 145 -6.77 -0.69 8.14
CA THR A 145 -7.27 -0.26 9.44
C THR A 145 -6.17 0.47 10.21
N ASN A 146 -4.95 -0.06 10.24
CA ASN A 146 -3.81 0.56 10.92
C ASN A 146 -3.43 1.89 10.29
N LEU A 147 -3.42 1.97 8.96
CA LEU A 147 -3.23 3.23 8.24
C LEU A 147 -4.32 4.24 8.63
N THR A 148 -5.60 3.88 8.54
CA THR A 148 -6.72 4.76 8.88
C THR A 148 -6.65 5.20 10.35
N LYS A 149 -6.39 4.30 11.29
CA LYS A 149 -6.22 4.62 12.71
C LYS A 149 -5.06 5.59 12.95
N THR A 150 -3.86 5.26 12.49
CA THR A 150 -2.68 6.13 12.66
C THR A 150 -2.93 7.51 12.07
N SER A 151 -3.51 7.58 10.87
CA SER A 151 -3.88 8.85 10.26
C SER A 151 -4.86 9.66 11.10
N LEU A 152 -5.91 9.03 11.63
CA LEU A 152 -6.91 9.70 12.46
C LEU A 152 -6.34 10.11 13.83
N PHE A 153 -5.44 9.31 14.41
CA PHE A 153 -4.69 9.68 15.62
C PHE A 153 -3.90 10.96 15.38
N HIS A 154 -3.21 11.10 14.25
CA HIS A 154 -2.50 12.34 13.92
C HIS A 154 -3.42 13.49 13.51
N LYS A 155 -4.51 13.19 12.77
CA LYS A 155 -5.48 14.18 12.30
C LYS A 155 -6.24 14.85 13.44
N TYR A 156 -6.57 14.10 14.49
CA TYR A 156 -7.47 14.56 15.56
C TYR A 156 -6.87 14.54 16.97
N GLY A 157 -5.75 13.84 17.19
CA GLY A 157 -5.02 13.89 18.45
C GLY A 157 -4.53 15.30 18.78
N SER A 158 -4.50 15.60 20.08
CA SER A 158 -4.00 16.88 20.58
C SER A 158 -2.48 16.92 20.58
N THR A 159 -1.90 17.87 19.84
CA THR A 159 -0.44 18.05 19.79
C THR A 159 0.11 18.83 20.99
N THR A 160 -0.75 19.34 21.87
CA THR A 160 -0.34 20.16 23.03
C THR A 160 -0.29 19.38 24.34
N LEU A 161 -0.82 18.16 24.38
CA LEU A 161 -0.82 17.34 25.59
C LEU A 161 0.49 16.54 25.68
N GLU A 162 1.29 16.82 26.70
CA GLU A 162 2.38 15.93 27.10
C GLU A 162 1.78 14.71 27.81
N VAL A 163 2.12 13.51 27.33
CA VAL A 163 1.50 12.28 27.84
C VAL A 163 2.52 11.31 28.45
N PHE A 164 3.81 11.63 28.35
CA PHE A 164 4.87 10.73 28.80
C PHE A 164 5.76 11.44 29.80
N SER A 165 5.96 10.80 30.95
CA SER A 165 7.08 11.11 31.81
C SER A 165 8.25 10.20 31.41
N THR A 166 9.42 10.80 31.25
CA THR A 166 10.66 10.03 31.08
C THR A 166 11.10 9.58 32.47
N GLN A 167 11.23 8.27 32.66
CA GLN A 167 11.82 7.71 33.87
C GLN A 167 13.34 7.91 33.85
N THR A 168 13.99 7.76 35.01
CA THR A 168 15.44 7.97 35.14
C THR A 168 16.29 7.01 34.31
N ASP A 169 15.73 5.87 33.92
CA ASP A 169 16.34 4.87 33.03
C ASP A 169 16.06 5.11 31.54
N GLY A 170 15.38 6.21 31.19
CA GLY A 170 15.02 6.56 29.82
C GLY A 170 13.79 5.82 29.28
N SER A 171 13.14 4.96 30.08
CA SER A 171 11.84 4.42 29.71
C SER A 171 10.75 5.50 29.79
N PHE A 172 9.67 5.29 29.02
CA PHE A 172 8.51 6.18 29.04
C PHE A 172 7.43 5.56 29.90
N ASP A 173 6.96 6.32 30.88
CA ASP A 173 5.77 5.99 31.64
C ASP A 173 4.60 6.82 31.12
N PHE A 174 3.44 6.18 31.01
CA PHE A 174 2.20 6.83 30.61
C PHE A 174 1.03 6.13 31.30
N GLU A 175 0.20 6.93 31.92
CA GLU A 175 -0.97 6.45 32.64
C GLU A 175 -2.11 6.22 31.66
N VAL A 176 -2.65 4.99 31.65
CA VAL A 176 -3.83 4.64 30.87
C VAL A 176 -4.98 4.43 31.83
N SER A 177 -5.99 5.30 31.76
CA SER A 177 -7.20 5.17 32.56
C SER A 177 -8.10 4.05 32.02
N ASP A 178 -9.01 3.54 32.86
CA ASP A 178 -9.99 2.54 32.43
C ASP A 178 -10.90 3.10 31.31
N ARG A 179 -11.20 4.41 31.38
CA ARG A 179 -11.93 5.13 30.33
C ARG A 179 -11.20 5.09 28.99
N ASP A 180 -9.88 5.28 28.95
CA ASP A 180 -9.12 5.28 27.70
C ASP A 180 -9.15 3.90 27.02
N ILE A 181 -9.14 2.84 27.84
CA ILE A 181 -9.24 1.45 27.37
C ILE A 181 -10.62 1.19 26.77
N VAL A 182 -11.69 1.55 27.50
CA VAL A 182 -13.07 1.40 27.01
C VAL A 182 -13.31 2.26 25.77
N GLU A 183 -12.74 3.47 25.71
CA GLU A 183 -12.87 4.36 24.56
C GLU A 183 -12.20 3.78 23.31
N ILE A 184 -10.91 3.40 23.38
CA ILE A 184 -10.17 2.96 22.19
C ILE A 184 -10.60 1.58 21.69
N PHE A 185 -10.88 0.64 22.60
CA PHE A 185 -11.22 -0.74 22.26
C PHE A 185 -12.72 -0.99 22.19
N GLY A 186 -13.50 -0.17 22.88
CA GLY A 186 -14.95 -0.22 22.91
C GLY A 186 -15.56 0.76 21.92
N SER A 187 -15.63 2.03 22.32
CA SER A 187 -16.36 3.08 21.60
C SER A 187 -15.84 3.34 20.18
N LEU A 188 -14.52 3.37 19.97
CA LEU A 188 -13.91 3.81 18.71
C LEU A 188 -13.72 2.70 17.67
N VAL A 189 -13.58 1.44 18.08
CA VAL A 189 -13.35 0.31 17.16
C VAL A 189 -14.41 0.23 16.05
N PRO A 190 -15.72 0.29 16.34
CA PRO A 190 -16.75 0.27 15.30
C PRO A 190 -16.61 1.38 14.27
N PHE A 191 -16.32 2.61 14.71
CA PHE A 191 -16.16 3.76 13.82
C PHE A 191 -14.92 3.62 12.91
N PHE A 192 -13.81 3.11 13.46
CA PHE A 192 -12.61 2.85 12.65
C PHE A 192 -12.86 1.78 11.59
N TRP A 193 -13.59 0.72 11.92
CA TRP A 193 -13.95 -0.31 10.96
C TRP A 193 -14.81 0.28 9.84
N GLU A 194 -15.88 0.99 10.18
CA GLU A 194 -16.78 1.60 9.19
C GLU A 194 -16.01 2.53 8.23
N LEU A 195 -15.17 3.45 8.76
CA LEU A 195 -14.34 4.32 7.92
C LEU A 195 -13.32 3.57 7.07
N THR A 196 -12.80 2.44 7.56
CA THR A 196 -11.84 1.64 6.79
C THR A 196 -12.50 1.01 5.56
N PHE A 197 -13.76 0.57 5.67
CA PHE A 197 -14.51 -0.05 4.56
C PHE A 197 -15.13 0.97 3.60
N LEU A 198 -15.45 2.16 4.10
CA LEU A 198 -16.18 3.18 3.35
C LEU A 198 -15.62 3.50 1.94
N PRO A 199 -14.30 3.57 1.71
CA PRO A 199 -13.76 3.81 0.37
C PRO A 199 -14.11 2.71 -0.65
N ASN A 200 -14.25 1.46 -0.19
CA ASN A 200 -14.65 0.36 -1.07
C ASN A 200 -16.14 0.50 -1.44
N GLU A 201 -16.99 0.79 -0.46
CA GLU A 201 -18.43 1.00 -0.70
C GLU A 201 -18.67 2.20 -1.61
N TYR A 202 -17.95 3.30 -1.39
CA TYR A 202 -17.99 4.48 -2.26
C TYR A 202 -17.66 4.13 -3.72
N ARG A 203 -16.57 3.38 -3.96
CA ARG A 203 -16.18 2.94 -5.31
C ARG A 203 -17.20 2.00 -5.93
N ARG A 204 -17.88 1.17 -5.15
CA ARG A 204 -18.93 0.27 -5.64
C ARG A 204 -20.18 1.06 -6.05
N VAL A 205 -20.60 2.05 -5.26
CA VAL A 205 -21.67 2.97 -5.65
C VAL A 205 -21.32 3.73 -6.93
N ALA A 206 -20.09 4.21 -7.04
CA ALA A 206 -19.60 4.87 -8.25
C ALA A 206 -19.62 3.99 -9.51
N LYS A 207 -19.66 2.67 -9.34
CA LYS A 207 -19.82 1.67 -10.42
C LYS A 207 -21.28 1.26 -10.64
N GLY A 208 -22.24 1.98 -10.06
CA GLY A 208 -23.67 1.71 -10.20
C GLY A 208 -24.30 0.98 -9.01
N GLY A 209 -23.51 0.59 -8.01
CA GLY A 209 -23.99 -0.17 -6.85
C GLY A 209 -25.13 0.52 -6.11
N VAL A 210 -26.15 -0.25 -5.75
CA VAL A 210 -27.28 0.20 -4.92
C VAL A 210 -26.90 -0.02 -3.47
N VAL A 211 -27.06 1.01 -2.67
CA VAL A 211 -26.81 0.87 -1.24
C VAL A 211 -27.98 0.18 -0.58
N THR A 212 -27.67 -0.83 0.23
CA THR A 212 -28.64 -1.53 1.06
C THR A 212 -28.19 -1.44 2.51
N ALA A 213 -29.16 -1.33 3.42
CA ALA A 213 -28.88 -1.53 4.84
C ALA A 213 -28.27 -2.94 4.99
N GLY A 214 -27.06 -3.00 5.55
CA GLY A 214 -26.37 -4.27 5.69
C GLY A 214 -27.14 -5.21 6.63
N SER A 215 -26.91 -6.52 6.49
CA SER A 215 -27.29 -7.50 7.52
C SER A 215 -26.46 -7.36 8.81
N LYS A 216 -25.43 -6.52 8.78
CA LYS A 216 -24.58 -6.11 9.90
C LYS A 216 -24.60 -4.58 10.06
N ILE A 217 -23.97 -4.08 11.12
CA ILE A 217 -23.73 -2.65 11.35
C ILE A 217 -23.13 -2.00 10.09
N GLY A 218 -23.62 -0.81 9.74
CA GLY A 218 -23.24 -0.09 8.53
C GLY A 218 -24.13 -0.42 7.32
N PHE A 219 -23.57 -0.25 6.12
CA PHE A 219 -24.27 -0.53 4.85
C PHE A 219 -23.38 -1.32 3.89
N THR A 220 -23.97 -1.82 2.82
CA THR A 220 -23.23 -2.44 1.71
C THR A 220 -23.80 -1.97 0.39
N ALA A 221 -22.91 -1.61 -0.54
CA ALA A 221 -23.22 -1.32 -1.92
C ALA A 221 -23.26 -2.64 -2.71
N LEU A 222 -24.45 -3.07 -3.08
CA LEU A 222 -24.67 -4.25 -3.90
C LEU A 222 -24.55 -3.86 -5.37
N LEU A 223 -23.67 -4.56 -6.08
CA LEU A 223 -23.59 -4.50 -7.53
C LEU A 223 -24.53 -5.58 -8.08
N ASP A 224 -25.05 -5.37 -9.30
CA ASP A 224 -25.67 -6.46 -10.03
C ASP A 224 -24.64 -7.60 -10.28
N PRO A 225 -25.08 -8.83 -10.52
CA PRO A 225 -24.19 -9.98 -10.64
C PRO A 225 -23.10 -9.83 -11.72
N ASP A 226 -23.39 -9.13 -12.82
CA ASP A 226 -22.44 -8.94 -13.92
C ASP A 226 -21.36 -7.93 -13.54
N MET A 227 -21.75 -6.79 -12.96
CA MET A 227 -20.80 -5.81 -12.45
C MET A 227 -19.96 -6.36 -11.29
N GLU A 228 -20.53 -7.19 -10.41
CA GLU A 228 -19.80 -7.88 -9.36
C GLU A 228 -18.70 -8.81 -9.93
N ARG A 229 -19.02 -9.54 -11.00
CA ARG A 229 -18.07 -10.40 -11.71
C ARG A 229 -16.96 -9.59 -12.36
N LEU A 230 -17.27 -8.45 -12.98
CA LEU A 230 -16.29 -7.52 -13.55
C LEU A 230 -15.35 -6.94 -12.49
N VAL A 231 -15.86 -6.58 -11.30
CA VAL A 231 -15.04 -6.12 -10.17
C VAL A 231 -14.08 -7.21 -9.70
N LYS A 232 -14.58 -8.45 -9.52
CA LYS A 232 -13.73 -9.58 -9.12
C LYS A 232 -12.66 -9.89 -10.17
N LEU A 233 -13.00 -9.81 -11.45
CA LEU A 233 -12.04 -9.97 -12.54
C LEU A 233 -10.95 -8.90 -12.48
N TYR A 234 -11.33 -7.64 -12.30
CA TYR A 234 -10.39 -6.53 -12.16
C TYR A 234 -9.47 -6.65 -10.96
N ASP A 235 -10.00 -7.01 -9.79
CA ASP A 235 -9.19 -7.16 -8.57
C ASP A 235 -8.18 -8.29 -8.72
N ARG A 236 -8.57 -9.42 -9.34
CA ARG A 236 -7.65 -10.52 -9.69
C ARG A 236 -6.54 -10.05 -10.63
N ARG A 237 -6.90 -9.29 -11.67
CA ARG A 237 -5.96 -8.74 -12.65
C ARG A 237 -4.94 -7.80 -12.00
N ARG A 238 -5.37 -6.94 -11.08
CA ARG A 238 -4.48 -6.05 -10.33
C ARG A 238 -3.48 -6.80 -9.46
N GLN A 239 -3.89 -7.91 -8.84
CA GLN A 239 -3.00 -8.73 -8.01
C GLN A 239 -1.86 -9.36 -8.82
N GLY A 240 -2.07 -9.62 -10.11
CA GLY A 240 -1.06 -10.17 -11.02
C GLY A 240 -0.23 -9.13 -11.80
N SER A 241 -0.56 -7.84 -11.70
CA SER A 241 0.11 -6.80 -12.49
C SER A 241 1.54 -6.49 -11.99
N HIS A 242 2.50 -6.32 -12.91
CA HIS A 242 3.87 -5.94 -12.59
C HIS A 242 3.94 -4.55 -11.94
N LEU A 243 4.65 -4.45 -10.81
CA LEU A 243 4.81 -3.21 -10.02
C LEU A 243 5.61 -2.10 -10.73
N ALA A 244 6.20 -2.34 -11.89
CA ALA A 244 7.09 -1.37 -12.55
C ALA A 244 6.40 -0.04 -12.93
N TYR A 245 5.08 -0.07 -13.13
CA TYR A 245 4.28 1.10 -13.45
C TYR A 245 3.08 1.13 -12.51
N THR A 246 3.12 1.96 -11.47
CA THR A 246 1.96 2.04 -10.57
C THR A 246 0.85 2.83 -11.23
N SER A 247 -0.36 2.47 -10.84
CA SER A 247 -1.58 3.21 -11.15
C SER A 247 -1.45 4.71 -10.83
N MET A 248 -0.56 5.10 -9.92
CA MET A 248 -0.45 6.45 -9.36
C MET A 248 0.39 7.44 -10.19
N GLY A 249 0.64 7.17 -11.47
CA GLY A 249 1.39 8.12 -12.32
C GLY A 249 2.91 7.96 -12.28
N GLY A 250 3.48 7.28 -11.28
CA GLY A 250 4.91 6.98 -11.16
C GLY A 250 5.35 5.63 -11.75
N LEU A 251 6.61 5.58 -12.19
CA LEU A 251 7.34 4.34 -12.52
C LEU A 251 7.84 3.65 -11.24
N GLY A 252 6.97 3.07 -10.43
CA GLY A 252 7.47 2.28 -9.31
C GLY A 252 6.43 1.96 -8.26
N GLY A 253 6.21 0.67 -8.07
CA GLY A 253 5.68 0.11 -6.85
C GLY A 253 6.79 -0.72 -6.22
N PHE A 254 6.86 -0.68 -4.89
CA PHE A 254 7.80 -1.54 -4.18
C PHE A 254 7.19 -2.94 -4.07
N GLY A 255 7.89 -3.93 -4.63
CA GLY A 255 7.64 -5.31 -4.23
C GLY A 255 8.05 -5.50 -2.77
N TYR A 256 7.51 -6.54 -2.14
CA TYR A 256 7.95 -6.95 -0.82
C TYR A 256 8.01 -8.47 -0.69
N SER A 257 8.88 -8.95 0.19
CA SER A 257 8.94 -10.35 0.61
C SER A 257 8.99 -10.42 2.13
N TYR A 258 8.47 -11.50 2.72
CA TYR A 258 8.62 -11.73 4.16
C TYR A 258 10.06 -12.06 4.52
N LEU A 259 10.58 -11.40 5.55
CA LEU A 259 11.92 -11.65 6.07
C LEU A 259 11.88 -12.74 7.13
N ALA A 260 12.62 -13.82 6.90
CA ALA A 260 12.87 -14.83 7.92
C ALA A 260 13.82 -14.30 9.02
N PHE A 261 14.84 -13.54 8.63
CA PHE A 261 15.78 -12.93 9.56
C PHE A 261 16.27 -11.58 9.03
N PRO A 262 16.09 -10.46 9.76
CA PRO A 262 16.40 -9.13 9.25
C PRO A 262 17.87 -8.88 8.92
N MET A 263 18.81 -9.66 9.47
CA MET A 263 20.22 -9.51 9.10
C MET A 263 20.53 -10.04 7.69
N SER A 264 19.66 -10.85 7.07
CA SER A 264 19.88 -11.35 5.71
C SER A 264 19.94 -10.24 4.68
N ILE A 265 19.36 -9.07 4.98
CA ILE A 265 19.31 -7.91 4.09
C ILE A 265 20.23 -6.76 4.53
N LYS A 266 21.09 -6.99 5.54
CA LYS A 266 21.91 -5.92 6.12
C LYS A 266 22.72 -5.20 5.06
N ASP A 267 23.40 -5.96 4.21
CA ASP A 267 24.36 -5.46 3.24
C ASP A 267 23.77 -5.32 1.83
N ASP A 268 22.49 -5.66 1.62
CA ASP A 268 21.84 -5.56 0.32
C ASP A 268 21.45 -4.09 -0.01
N PRO A 269 22.07 -3.45 -1.02
CA PRO A 269 21.83 -2.04 -1.34
C PRO A 269 20.50 -1.79 -2.06
N LEU A 270 19.79 -2.85 -2.47
CA LEU A 270 18.56 -2.77 -3.24
C LEU A 270 17.31 -2.97 -2.39
N VAL A 271 17.45 -3.11 -1.07
CA VAL A 271 16.31 -3.34 -0.18
C VAL A 271 16.38 -2.48 1.09
N THR A 272 15.22 -2.01 1.53
CA THR A 272 15.01 -1.47 2.88
C THR A 272 14.09 -2.39 3.70
N ILE A 273 13.91 -2.08 4.98
CA ILE A 273 13.07 -2.84 5.91
C ILE A 273 11.74 -2.13 6.16
N GLY A 274 10.66 -2.90 6.15
CA GLY A 274 9.33 -2.46 6.55
C GLY A 274 8.67 -3.45 7.50
N SER A 275 7.42 -3.15 7.85
CA SER A 275 6.57 -4.02 8.66
C SER A 275 5.24 -4.23 7.95
N MET A 276 4.75 -5.46 7.91
CA MET A 276 3.43 -5.79 7.38
C MET A 276 2.61 -6.46 8.46
N PRO A 277 1.41 -5.95 8.77
CA PRO A 277 0.49 -6.68 9.61
C PRO A 277 0.30 -8.13 9.17
N THR A 278 0.17 -9.02 10.14
CA THR A 278 0.01 -10.46 9.91
C THR A 278 -1.19 -10.98 10.65
N ASN A 279 -1.62 -12.18 10.25
CA ASN A 279 -2.74 -12.85 10.88
C ASN A 279 -2.46 -13.45 12.26
N GLY A 280 -1.26 -13.26 12.79
CA GLY A 280 -0.85 -13.87 14.05
C GLY A 280 -0.94 -15.41 14.06
N GLU A 281 -1.27 -16.07 12.95
CA GLU A 281 -1.46 -17.52 12.88
C GLU A 281 -0.11 -18.24 12.90
N THR A 282 0.91 -17.62 12.32
CA THR A 282 2.28 -18.15 12.44
C THR A 282 2.99 -17.43 13.58
N PRO A 283 3.42 -18.19 14.60
CA PRO A 283 4.27 -17.66 15.65
C PRO A 283 5.57 -17.08 15.08
N HIS A 284 6.12 -16.07 15.75
CA HIS A 284 7.42 -15.50 15.44
C HIS A 284 8.43 -15.91 16.51
N ASN A 285 9.58 -16.47 16.11
CA ASN A 285 10.62 -16.87 17.05
C ASN A 285 11.69 -15.78 17.14
N ILE A 286 11.80 -15.15 18.30
CA ILE A 286 12.83 -14.15 18.58
C ILE A 286 14.01 -14.84 19.23
N LEU A 287 15.20 -14.66 18.64
CA LEU A 287 16.43 -15.23 19.17
C LEU A 287 16.63 -14.79 20.63
N ASN A 288 16.92 -15.74 21.52
CA ASN A 288 17.13 -15.53 22.96
C ASN A 288 15.92 -15.03 23.78
N MET A 289 14.79 -14.69 23.16
CA MET A 289 13.55 -14.34 23.88
C MET A 289 12.47 -15.42 23.75
N GLY A 290 12.49 -16.22 22.69
CA GLY A 290 11.56 -17.32 22.48
C GLY A 290 10.43 -16.96 21.52
N ARG A 291 9.31 -17.67 21.66
CA ARG A 291 8.20 -17.64 20.71
C ARG A 291 7.17 -16.56 21.08
N VAL A 292 6.77 -15.77 20.09
CA VAL A 292 5.62 -14.86 20.12
C VAL A 292 4.48 -15.56 19.38
N ASP A 293 3.44 -15.98 20.08
CA ASP A 293 2.38 -16.82 19.51
C ASP A 293 1.47 -16.11 18.52
N ALA A 294 1.27 -14.79 18.69
CA ALA A 294 0.39 -13.99 17.85
C ALA A 294 1.03 -12.62 17.56
N PRO A 295 2.10 -12.56 16.74
CA PRO A 295 2.67 -11.28 16.33
C PRO A 295 1.64 -10.49 15.53
N SER A 296 1.55 -9.18 15.77
CA SER A 296 0.65 -8.30 15.00
C SER A 296 1.24 -7.95 13.63
N PHE A 297 2.56 -8.03 13.49
CA PHE A 297 3.31 -7.69 12.30
C PHE A 297 4.42 -8.70 11.98
N ARG A 298 4.82 -8.73 10.71
CA ARG A 298 6.06 -9.35 10.23
C ARG A 298 6.95 -8.32 9.60
N LEU A 299 8.23 -8.60 9.62
CA LEU A 299 9.21 -7.81 8.89
C LEU A 299 9.14 -8.19 7.42
N VAL A 300 9.27 -7.18 6.57
CA VAL A 300 9.35 -7.36 5.12
C VAL A 300 10.56 -6.60 4.57
N GLU A 301 11.14 -7.14 3.52
CA GLU A 301 12.05 -6.39 2.66
C GLU A 301 11.23 -5.62 1.63
N ILE A 302 11.68 -4.42 1.29
CA ILE A 302 11.02 -3.53 0.34
C ILE A 302 12.04 -3.21 -0.75
N PHE A 303 11.76 -3.63 -1.99
CA PHE A 303 12.71 -3.58 -3.11
C PHE A 303 12.84 -2.17 -3.73
N LEU A 304 13.99 -1.52 -3.55
CA LEU A 304 14.27 -0.15 -3.99
C LEU A 304 14.62 -0.02 -5.50
N LYS A 305 14.69 -1.12 -6.24
CA LYS A 305 15.04 -1.12 -7.68
C LYS A 305 14.10 -0.25 -8.53
N GLY A 306 12.86 -0.06 -8.09
CA GLY A 306 11.90 0.83 -8.76
C GLY A 306 12.37 2.30 -8.83
N LEU A 307 13.26 2.75 -7.95
CA LEU A 307 13.77 4.12 -7.96
C LEU A 307 14.56 4.47 -9.22
N ASP A 308 15.27 3.51 -9.82
CA ASP A 308 16.05 3.77 -11.04
C ASP A 308 15.14 4.11 -12.22
N LEU A 309 13.95 3.52 -12.25
CA LEU A 309 12.94 3.81 -13.28
C LEU A 309 12.40 5.23 -13.14
N LEU A 310 12.49 5.85 -11.96
CA LEU A 310 11.94 7.18 -11.70
C LEU A 310 12.92 8.31 -12.02
N THR A 311 14.19 8.02 -12.29
CA THR A 311 15.23 9.01 -12.64
C THR A 311 14.75 10.10 -13.61
N PRO A 312 13.96 9.81 -14.67
CA PRO A 312 13.47 10.85 -15.57
C PRO A 312 12.54 11.91 -14.92
N PHE A 313 11.99 11.64 -13.73
CA PHE A 313 11.11 12.54 -12.97
C PHE A 313 11.82 13.21 -11.78
N GLU A 314 13.13 13.03 -11.64
CA GLU A 314 13.87 13.47 -10.45
C GLU A 314 13.71 14.96 -10.17
N LYS A 315 13.72 15.80 -11.22
CA LYS A 315 13.53 17.25 -11.07
C LYS A 315 12.23 17.60 -10.32
N ARG A 316 11.11 16.96 -10.67
CA ARG A 316 9.82 17.18 -9.98
C ARG A 316 9.80 16.58 -8.59
N PHE A 317 10.43 15.43 -8.43
CA PHE A 317 10.56 14.84 -7.11
C PHE A 317 11.34 15.76 -6.16
N ILE A 318 12.39 16.43 -6.64
CA ILE A 318 13.11 17.45 -5.87
C ILE A 318 12.20 18.64 -5.51
N GLU A 319 11.31 19.08 -6.40
CA GLU A 319 10.36 20.16 -6.11
C GLU A 319 9.39 19.79 -4.97
N ILE A 320 9.00 18.52 -4.86
CA ILE A 320 8.05 18.01 -3.86
C ILE A 320 8.75 17.64 -2.55
N ALA A 321 9.81 16.84 -2.63
CA ALA A 321 10.48 16.23 -1.48
C ALA A 321 11.77 16.95 -1.06
N GLY A 322 12.31 17.82 -1.91
CA GLY A 322 13.55 18.56 -1.66
C GLY A 322 14.82 17.72 -1.78
N ILE A 323 14.73 16.44 -2.15
CA ILE A 323 15.84 15.49 -2.26
C ILE A 323 15.76 14.72 -3.59
N THR A 324 16.91 14.23 -4.06
CA THR A 324 17.06 13.36 -5.23
C THR A 324 16.60 11.92 -4.94
N PHE A 325 16.43 11.10 -5.98
CA PHE A 325 16.15 9.66 -5.77
C PHE A 325 17.36 8.91 -5.20
N ALA A 326 18.57 9.36 -5.52
CA ALA A 326 19.80 8.83 -4.95
C ALA A 326 19.88 9.11 -3.43
N GLU A 327 19.64 10.35 -3.01
CA GLU A 327 19.57 10.73 -1.59
C GLU A 327 18.45 9.99 -0.86
N LEU A 328 17.26 9.87 -1.46
CA LEU A 328 16.17 9.08 -0.90
C LEU A 328 16.58 7.62 -0.68
N ARG A 329 17.24 6.99 -1.66
CA ARG A 329 17.73 5.61 -1.52
C ARG A 329 18.67 5.50 -0.32
N VAL A 330 19.61 6.44 -0.18
CA VAL A 330 20.52 6.48 0.96
C VAL A 330 19.76 6.67 2.27
N CYS A 331 18.75 7.54 2.32
CA CYS A 331 17.90 7.70 3.51
C CYS A 331 17.16 6.41 3.88
N LEU A 332 16.59 5.68 2.91
CA LEU A 332 15.90 4.41 3.15
C LEU A 332 16.86 3.31 3.62
N LEU A 333 18.08 3.27 3.08
CA LEU A 333 19.13 2.37 3.53
C LEU A 333 19.69 2.77 4.91
N ALA A 334 19.79 4.06 5.20
CA ALA A 334 20.17 4.60 6.50
C ALA A 334 19.11 4.27 7.55
N GLN A 335 17.81 4.34 7.21
CA GLN A 335 16.72 3.86 8.06
C GLN A 335 16.87 2.36 8.35
N LYS A 336 17.08 1.53 7.32
CA LYS A 336 17.33 0.08 7.49
C LYS A 336 18.49 -0.15 8.46
N LYS A 337 19.61 0.51 8.23
CA LYS A 337 20.81 0.39 9.06
C LYS A 337 20.56 0.89 10.49
N TYR A 338 19.84 1.99 10.69
CA TYR A 338 19.44 2.46 12.02
C TYR A 338 18.61 1.41 12.78
N ILE A 339 17.68 0.75 12.10
CA ILE A 339 16.90 -0.34 12.68
C ILE A 339 17.81 -1.52 13.06
N LEU A 340 18.74 -1.92 12.18
CA LEU A 340 19.64 -3.06 12.40
C LEU A 340 20.76 -2.79 13.42
N ASP A 341 21.34 -1.58 13.47
CA ASP A 341 22.38 -1.19 14.44
C ASP A 341 21.84 -1.18 15.88
N GLN A 342 20.52 -1.06 16.01
CA GLN A 342 19.81 -1.08 17.27
C GLN A 342 19.05 -2.41 17.46
N TRP A 343 19.35 -3.41 16.63
CA TRP A 343 18.70 -4.70 16.69
C TRP A 343 19.02 -5.37 18.02
N SER A 344 17.95 -5.73 18.71
CA SER A 344 18.00 -6.54 19.90
C SER A 344 16.76 -7.41 19.91
N PRO A 345 16.76 -8.54 20.65
CA PRO A 345 15.55 -9.32 20.84
C PRO A 345 14.33 -8.47 21.28
N HIS A 346 14.54 -7.43 22.10
CA HIS A 346 13.47 -6.52 22.54
C HIS A 346 13.01 -5.56 21.44
N ALA A 347 13.93 -5.06 20.61
CA ALA A 347 13.59 -4.25 19.45
C ALA A 347 12.80 -5.07 18.43
N GLU A 348 13.23 -6.31 18.17
CA GLU A 348 12.51 -7.26 17.33
C GLU A 348 11.10 -7.51 17.86
N TYR A 349 10.96 -7.81 19.15
CA TYR A 349 9.67 -7.96 19.81
C TYR A 349 8.77 -6.75 19.59
N THR A 350 9.31 -5.55 19.79
CA THR A 350 8.57 -4.30 19.61
C THR A 350 8.10 -4.14 18.17
N LEU A 351 8.96 -4.43 17.18
CA LEU A 351 8.62 -4.30 15.78
C LEU A 351 7.58 -5.34 15.32
N VAL A 352 7.74 -6.60 15.70
CA VAL A 352 6.77 -7.66 15.32
C VAL A 352 5.44 -7.54 16.07
N CYS A 353 5.42 -6.88 17.24
CA CYS A 353 4.17 -6.65 17.97
C CYS A 353 3.49 -5.33 17.62
N ARG A 354 4.25 -4.28 17.25
CA ARG A 354 3.72 -2.91 17.14
C ARG A 354 3.88 -2.28 15.76
N GLY A 355 4.84 -2.73 14.96
CA GLY A 355 5.16 -2.15 13.65
C GLY A 355 5.75 -0.73 13.71
N VAL A 356 5.94 -0.18 14.92
CA VAL A 356 6.36 1.19 15.18
C VAL A 356 7.53 1.23 16.15
N ARG A 357 8.40 2.22 15.98
CA ARG A 357 9.51 2.52 16.87
C ARG A 357 9.33 3.88 17.51
N PHE A 358 9.50 3.96 18.83
CA PHE A 358 9.46 5.22 19.57
C PHE A 358 10.86 5.60 20.05
N ALA A 359 11.23 6.87 19.91
CA ALA A 359 12.48 7.43 20.42
C ALA A 359 12.41 8.96 20.44
N GLU A 360 13.37 9.62 21.11
CA GLU A 360 13.50 11.08 21.02
C GLU A 360 13.90 11.53 19.61
N GLU A 361 13.40 12.69 19.16
CA GLU A 361 13.72 13.25 17.84
C GLU A 361 15.23 13.39 17.63
N SER A 362 15.93 13.93 18.63
CA SER A 362 17.38 14.17 18.59
C SER A 362 18.15 12.86 18.42
N THR A 363 17.66 11.77 19.01
CA THR A 363 18.25 10.44 18.91
C THR A 363 18.04 9.86 17.51
N ILE A 364 16.81 9.92 16.98
CA ILE A 364 16.51 9.46 15.61
C ILE A 364 17.36 10.23 14.61
N LYS A 365 17.36 11.57 14.66
CA LYS A 365 18.13 12.42 13.74
C LYS A 365 19.63 12.13 13.80
N ARG A 366 20.21 12.10 15.00
CA ARG A 366 21.64 11.81 15.19
C ARG A 366 22.04 10.45 14.59
N HIS A 367 21.23 9.41 14.84
CA HIS A 367 21.52 8.10 14.30
C HIS A 367 21.29 8.01 12.80
N LEU A 368 20.24 8.62 12.26
CA LEU A 368 19.98 8.67 10.83
C LEU A 368 21.07 9.44 10.08
N ASN A 369 21.52 10.60 10.58
CA ASN A 369 22.65 11.35 10.01
C ASN A 369 23.91 10.49 9.96
N ARG A 370 24.27 9.84 11.06
CA ARG A 370 25.42 8.92 11.11
C ARG A 370 25.28 7.78 10.09
N CYS A 371 24.13 7.09 10.08
CA CYS A 371 23.89 5.98 9.15
C CYS A 371 23.88 6.45 7.69
N TYR A 372 23.37 7.66 7.42
CA TYR A 372 23.38 8.29 6.11
C TYR A 372 24.81 8.48 5.64
N THR A 373 25.69 9.10 6.44
CA THR A 373 27.10 9.30 6.09
C THR A 373 27.81 7.97 5.77
N GLU A 374 27.60 6.94 6.60
CA GLU A 374 28.18 5.61 6.40
C GLU A 374 27.69 4.94 5.09
N VAL A 375 26.39 5.04 4.80
CA VAL A 375 25.79 4.46 3.58
C VAL A 375 26.20 5.27 2.34
N ALA A 376 26.19 6.60 2.41
CA ALA A 376 26.55 7.51 1.33
C ALA A 376 27.99 7.25 0.84
N ALA A 377 28.93 7.10 1.78
CA ALA A 377 30.32 6.74 1.48
C ALA A 377 30.44 5.42 0.70
N THR A 378 29.61 4.43 1.06
CA THR A 378 29.58 3.12 0.39
C THR A 378 29.00 3.20 -1.04
N HIS A 379 28.16 4.18 -1.32
CA HIS A 379 27.48 4.36 -2.61
C HIS A 379 28.09 5.47 -3.47
N GLY A 380 29.21 6.07 -3.05
CA GLY A 380 29.85 7.17 -3.76
C GLY A 380 29.00 8.45 -3.82
N ILE A 381 28.10 8.66 -2.86
CA ILE A 381 27.26 9.85 -2.74
C ILE A 381 27.87 10.79 -1.72
N SER A 382 27.88 12.10 -1.98
CA SER A 382 28.37 13.08 -1.02
C SER A 382 27.54 13.07 0.26
N SER A 383 28.21 13.12 1.41
CA SER A 383 27.58 13.32 2.71
C SER A 383 27.47 14.78 3.11
N ASP A 384 27.91 15.71 2.26
CA ASP A 384 27.80 17.15 2.51
C ASP A 384 26.32 17.54 2.61
N GLY A 385 25.96 18.27 3.67
CA GLY A 385 24.57 18.64 3.91
C GLY A 385 23.67 17.47 4.36
N CYS A 386 24.21 16.34 4.81
CA CYS A 386 23.42 15.17 5.24
C CYS A 386 22.29 15.51 6.23
N GLU A 387 22.52 16.45 7.16
CA GLU A 387 21.48 16.88 8.12
C GLU A 387 20.25 17.46 7.40
N GLN A 388 20.46 18.25 6.35
CA GLN A 388 19.39 18.84 5.55
C GLN A 388 18.65 17.78 4.74
N VAL A 389 19.37 16.81 4.19
CA VAL A 389 18.78 15.68 3.44
C VAL A 389 17.93 14.81 4.37
N VAL A 390 18.44 14.46 5.56
CA VAL A 390 17.70 13.69 6.56
C VAL A 390 16.49 14.46 7.09
N ASP A 391 16.60 15.77 7.32
CA ASP A 391 15.47 16.59 7.73
C ASP A 391 14.36 16.62 6.67
N LYS A 392 14.72 16.74 5.38
CA LYS A 392 13.75 16.67 4.27
C LYS A 392 13.12 15.27 4.15
N TYR A 393 13.90 14.21 4.33
CA TYR A 393 13.38 12.84 4.37
C TYR A 393 12.39 12.64 5.53
N LEU A 394 12.72 13.09 6.73
CA LEU A 394 11.79 13.04 7.86
C LEU A 394 10.54 13.89 7.59
N LYS A 395 10.69 15.05 6.95
CA LYS A 395 9.56 15.89 6.54
C LYS A 395 8.63 15.19 5.56
N LEU A 396 9.18 14.41 4.63
CA LEU A 396 8.40 13.56 3.74
C LEU A 396 7.59 12.51 4.51
N LEU A 397 8.15 11.92 5.57
CA LEU A 397 7.46 10.96 6.43
C LEU A 397 6.42 11.62 7.36
N GLU A 398 6.56 12.90 7.70
CA GLU A 398 5.57 13.64 8.51
C GLU A 398 4.22 13.77 7.79
N GLY A 399 4.24 13.95 6.47
CA GLY A 399 3.04 14.19 5.66
C GLY A 399 2.25 15.43 6.11
N ASN A 400 0.93 15.43 5.85
CA ASN A 400 0.01 16.45 6.33
C ASN A 400 -1.26 15.82 6.95
N PRO A 401 -1.16 15.16 8.12
CA PRO A 401 -2.25 14.39 8.72
C PRO A 401 -3.54 15.18 8.96
N ARG A 402 -3.47 16.51 9.10
CA ARG A 402 -4.68 17.35 9.26
C ARG A 402 -5.56 17.36 8.00
N GLU A 403 -4.96 17.11 6.84
CA GLU A 403 -5.62 16.98 5.54
C GLU A 403 -5.83 15.51 5.13
N TYR A 404 -5.78 14.56 6.07
CA TYR A 404 -5.99 13.16 5.72
C TYR A 404 -7.35 12.94 5.08
N ASP A 405 -7.34 12.38 3.86
CA ASP A 405 -8.53 12.01 3.07
C ASP A 405 -8.74 10.50 3.19
N VAL A 406 -9.85 10.10 3.80
CA VAL A 406 -10.16 8.68 4.03
C VAL A 406 -10.41 7.89 2.74
N PHE A 407 -10.96 8.52 1.70
CA PHE A 407 -11.29 7.86 0.44
C PHE A 407 -10.04 7.63 -0.42
N LEU A 408 -9.12 8.59 -0.40
CA LEU A 408 -7.81 8.45 -1.03
C LEU A 408 -6.81 7.68 -0.16
N ARG A 409 -7.01 7.66 1.16
CA ARG A 409 -6.07 7.21 2.19
C ARG A 409 -4.71 7.92 2.07
N ARG A 410 -4.77 9.25 1.95
CA ARG A 410 -3.65 10.13 1.65
C ARG A 410 -3.41 11.16 2.75
N ASN A 411 -2.23 11.75 2.76
CA ASN A 411 -1.71 12.67 3.75
C ASN A 411 -1.56 12.04 5.14
N PHE A 412 -1.12 10.78 5.21
CA PHE A 412 -0.86 10.14 6.50
C PHE A 412 0.53 10.51 7.04
N CYS A 413 0.72 10.29 8.33
CA CYS A 413 1.96 10.56 9.04
C CYS A 413 2.60 9.24 9.45
N SER A 414 3.81 8.97 8.96
CA SER A 414 4.61 7.80 9.34
C SER A 414 5.78 8.16 10.26
N PHE A 415 6.10 9.46 10.35
CA PHE A 415 7.02 10.02 11.34
C PHE A 415 6.39 11.17 12.10
N THR A 416 6.30 11.05 13.43
CA THR A 416 5.72 12.10 14.27
C THR A 416 6.81 12.91 14.95
N LYS A 417 6.74 14.23 14.83
CA LYS A 417 7.65 15.14 15.52
C LYS A 417 7.18 15.44 16.95
N GLY A 418 8.13 15.54 17.89
CA GLY A 418 7.85 15.89 19.28
C GLY A 418 9.00 15.48 20.19
N ARG A 419 8.83 15.65 21.51
CA ARG A 419 9.77 15.12 22.51
C ARG A 419 9.98 13.62 22.35
N ILE A 420 8.90 12.90 22.07
CA ILE A 420 8.91 11.50 21.65
C ILE A 420 8.35 11.45 20.25
N CYS A 421 9.15 10.89 19.35
CA CYS A 421 8.79 10.60 17.99
C CYS A 421 8.35 9.14 17.85
N SER A 422 7.51 8.89 16.85
CA SER A 422 7.24 7.55 16.35
C SER A 422 7.65 7.44 14.89
N LEU A 423 8.32 6.35 14.55
CA LEU A 423 8.59 5.91 13.18
C LEU A 423 7.78 4.64 12.92
N ASP A 424 6.67 4.76 12.19
CA ASP A 424 5.77 3.65 11.86
C ASP A 424 6.23 2.94 10.58
N LEU A 425 7.00 1.86 10.74
CA LEU A 425 7.51 1.05 9.64
C LEU A 425 6.41 0.30 8.89
N SER A 426 5.18 0.25 9.43
CA SER A 426 4.06 -0.36 8.73
C SER A 426 3.50 0.50 7.60
N ILE A 427 3.80 1.80 7.60
CA ILE A 427 3.31 2.76 6.60
C ILE A 427 4.39 3.71 6.06
N ALA A 428 5.62 3.70 6.59
CA ALA A 428 6.71 4.59 6.13
C ALA A 428 6.98 4.53 4.62
N HIS A 429 6.94 3.34 4.03
CA HIS A 429 7.15 3.15 2.59
C HIS A 429 6.01 3.76 1.75
N LEU A 430 4.80 3.89 2.32
CA LEU A 430 3.68 4.51 1.64
C LEU A 430 3.93 6.02 1.46
N SER A 431 4.64 6.70 2.39
CA SER A 431 4.86 8.16 2.30
C SER A 431 5.63 8.54 1.03
N PHE A 432 6.51 7.65 0.57
CA PHE A 432 7.14 7.81 -0.73
C PHE A 432 6.18 7.59 -1.89
N ILE A 433 5.37 6.52 -1.84
CA ILE A 433 4.35 6.25 -2.86
C ILE A 433 3.44 7.47 -3.00
N GLU A 434 3.05 8.09 -1.89
CA GLU A 434 2.30 9.35 -1.83
C GLU A 434 3.01 10.49 -2.57
N ALA A 435 4.29 10.74 -2.29
CA ALA A 435 5.08 11.76 -2.98
C ALA A 435 5.12 11.54 -4.50
N LEU A 436 5.16 10.28 -4.94
CA LEU A 436 5.10 9.96 -6.37
C LEU A 436 3.75 10.28 -7.01
N VAL A 437 2.63 10.18 -6.25
CA VAL A 437 1.30 10.59 -6.74
C VAL A 437 1.25 12.09 -7.03
N ASP A 438 2.07 12.86 -6.31
CA ASP A 438 2.08 14.32 -6.40
C ASP A 438 2.97 14.85 -7.51
N ILE A 439 3.72 13.97 -8.18
CA ILE A 439 4.39 14.29 -9.43
C ILE A 439 3.31 14.48 -10.49
N GLU A 440 2.85 15.72 -10.64
CA GLU A 440 2.00 16.12 -11.75
C GLU A 440 2.82 16.01 -13.05
N LEU A 441 2.35 15.18 -13.98
CA LEU A 441 3.01 15.04 -15.28
C LEU A 441 2.53 16.17 -16.20
N ASP A 442 3.42 17.12 -16.47
CA ASP A 442 3.33 17.99 -17.65
C ASP A 442 3.48 17.20 -18.95
N ASP A 443 3.31 17.87 -20.09
CA ASP A 443 3.31 17.21 -21.39
C ASP A 443 4.66 16.59 -21.75
N ASP A 444 5.77 17.20 -21.35
CA ASP A 444 7.11 16.64 -21.56
C ASP A 444 7.30 15.34 -20.76
N MET A 445 6.87 15.32 -19.49
CA MET A 445 6.94 14.12 -18.66
C MET A 445 5.98 13.02 -19.12
N LYS A 446 4.78 13.37 -19.61
CA LYS A 446 3.88 12.40 -20.26
C LYS A 446 4.56 11.75 -21.47
N ASN A 447 5.26 12.54 -22.28
CA ASN A 447 6.00 12.05 -23.44
C ASN A 447 7.15 11.13 -23.03
N ILE A 448 7.96 11.55 -22.04
CA ILE A 448 9.05 10.71 -21.50
C ILE A 448 8.49 9.38 -20.99
N LYS A 449 7.41 9.42 -20.20
CA LYS A 449 6.77 8.24 -19.65
C LYS A 449 6.24 7.31 -20.75
N GLY A 450 5.59 7.88 -21.77
CA GLY A 450 5.10 7.15 -22.94
C GLY A 450 6.24 6.41 -23.63
N VAL A 451 7.29 7.13 -24.02
CA VAL A 451 8.45 6.57 -24.72
C VAL A 451 9.17 5.49 -23.89
N GLN A 452 9.31 5.69 -22.58
CA GLN A 452 9.92 4.69 -21.70
C GLN A 452 9.04 3.44 -21.58
N PHE A 453 7.73 3.61 -21.49
CA PHE A 453 6.79 2.50 -21.44
C PHE A 453 6.78 1.69 -22.75
N GLU A 454 6.78 2.36 -23.90
CA GLU A 454 6.86 1.71 -25.22
C GLU A 454 8.13 0.86 -25.35
N LYS A 455 9.28 1.42 -24.96
CA LYS A 455 10.57 0.69 -24.96
C LYS A 455 10.52 -0.53 -24.04
N TYR A 456 9.97 -0.36 -22.84
CA TYR A 456 9.86 -1.43 -21.85
C TYR A 456 8.96 -2.57 -22.35
N VAL A 457 7.79 -2.25 -22.89
CA VAL A 457 6.86 -3.23 -23.47
C VAL A 457 7.53 -4.00 -24.62
N ALA A 458 8.21 -3.29 -25.54
CA ALA A 458 8.90 -3.93 -26.66
C ALA A 458 10.02 -4.88 -26.18
N GLN A 459 10.80 -4.47 -25.17
CA GLN A 459 11.87 -5.29 -24.59
C GLN A 459 11.32 -6.55 -23.90
N CYS A 460 10.28 -6.40 -23.08
CA CYS A 460 9.67 -7.53 -22.39
C CYS A 460 9.04 -8.52 -23.36
N ILE A 461 8.30 -8.05 -24.37
CA ILE A 461 7.72 -8.92 -25.40
C ILE A 461 8.82 -9.69 -26.15
N ALA A 462 9.92 -9.03 -26.52
CA ALA A 462 11.04 -9.67 -27.19
C ALA A 462 11.73 -10.74 -26.33
N GLN A 463 11.72 -10.59 -25.00
CA GLN A 463 12.34 -11.52 -24.06
C GLN A 463 11.42 -12.68 -23.66
N GLU A 464 10.12 -12.43 -23.50
CA GLU A 464 9.19 -13.34 -22.85
C GLU A 464 8.28 -14.10 -23.83
N VAL A 465 8.12 -13.62 -25.06
CA VAL A 465 7.21 -14.23 -26.04
C VAL A 465 7.97 -15.14 -27.00
N LYS A 466 7.57 -16.42 -27.05
CA LYS A 466 8.18 -17.41 -27.93
C LYS A 466 7.76 -17.19 -29.39
N GLY A 467 8.71 -17.29 -30.32
CA GLY A 467 8.44 -17.19 -31.76
C GLY A 467 8.06 -15.79 -32.24
N ILE A 468 8.21 -14.76 -31.38
CA ILE A 468 7.94 -13.37 -31.74
C ILE A 468 8.93 -12.86 -32.78
N SER A 469 8.46 -12.06 -33.72
CA SER A 469 9.30 -11.22 -34.57
C SER A 469 8.74 -9.80 -34.68
N PHE A 470 9.59 -8.85 -35.09
CA PHE A 470 9.21 -7.44 -35.26
C PHE A 470 9.42 -7.04 -36.72
N PRO A 471 8.52 -7.43 -37.64
CA PRO A 471 8.71 -7.23 -39.08
C PRO A 471 8.70 -5.76 -39.49
N ILE A 472 8.18 -4.88 -38.63
CA ILE A 472 8.18 -3.44 -38.78
C ILE A 472 8.81 -2.85 -37.52
N LYS A 473 9.70 -1.87 -37.70
CA LYS A 473 10.36 -1.20 -36.57
C LYS A 473 9.32 -0.57 -35.63
N PRO A 474 9.40 -0.79 -34.30
CA PRO A 474 8.56 -0.10 -33.32
C PRO A 474 8.57 1.43 -33.51
N GLY A 475 7.40 2.07 -33.39
CA GLY A 475 7.21 3.51 -33.56
C GLY A 475 7.40 4.01 -35.01
N LEU A 476 7.44 3.13 -36.01
CA LEU A 476 7.58 3.57 -37.39
C LEU A 476 6.28 4.24 -37.88
N LYS A 477 6.42 5.50 -38.32
CA LYS A 477 5.39 6.25 -39.06
C LYS A 477 5.29 5.71 -40.48
N LEU A 478 4.25 4.93 -40.76
CA LEU A 478 4.04 4.25 -42.04
C LEU A 478 3.59 5.23 -43.12
N LYS A 479 4.15 5.11 -44.32
CA LYS A 479 3.87 5.97 -45.47
C LYS A 479 3.45 5.16 -46.68
N ILE A 480 2.38 5.58 -47.35
CA ILE A 480 1.98 5.03 -48.64
C ILE A 480 3.00 5.47 -49.70
N LYS A 481 3.20 4.65 -50.74
CA LYS A 481 4.11 4.99 -51.84
C LYS A 481 3.57 6.23 -52.57
N GLY A 482 4.38 7.27 -52.65
CA GLY A 482 4.00 8.55 -53.28
C GLY A 482 3.39 9.58 -52.32
N GLU A 483 3.14 9.22 -51.06
CA GLU A 483 2.65 10.16 -50.03
C GLU A 483 3.76 10.56 -49.05
N ASN A 484 3.86 11.86 -48.76
CA ASN A 484 4.87 12.37 -47.83
C ASN A 484 4.43 12.27 -46.36
N ASN A 485 3.13 12.34 -46.11
CA ASN A 485 2.55 12.31 -44.77
C ASN A 485 2.34 10.86 -44.32
N PRO A 486 2.62 10.53 -43.04
CA PRO A 486 2.32 9.22 -42.53
C PRO A 486 0.81 9.02 -42.40
N PHE A 487 0.32 7.83 -42.80
CA PHE A 487 -1.11 7.50 -42.72
C PHE A 487 -1.45 6.72 -41.44
N ALA A 488 -0.45 6.06 -40.84
CA ALA A 488 -0.58 5.30 -39.60
C ALA A 488 0.76 5.28 -38.83
N GLU A 489 0.65 5.16 -37.52
CA GLU A 489 1.75 4.96 -36.58
C GLU A 489 1.19 4.10 -35.45
N VAL A 490 1.93 3.07 -35.09
CA VAL A 490 1.65 2.15 -33.97
C VAL A 490 2.95 2.02 -33.19
N ASP A 491 2.83 1.92 -31.87
CA ASP A 491 3.98 1.91 -30.99
C ASP A 491 4.81 0.63 -31.19
N ILE A 492 4.16 -0.53 -31.32
CA ILE A 492 4.83 -1.82 -31.56
C ILE A 492 4.08 -2.66 -32.59
N TYR A 493 4.83 -3.21 -33.54
CA TYR A 493 4.37 -4.16 -34.56
C TYR A 493 4.97 -5.53 -34.27
N ALA A 494 4.21 -6.43 -33.66
CA ALA A 494 4.72 -7.70 -33.16
C ALA A 494 4.02 -8.86 -33.89
N GLN A 495 4.79 -9.72 -34.55
CA GLN A 495 4.25 -10.88 -35.27
C GLN A 495 4.45 -12.15 -34.44
N VAL A 496 3.36 -12.89 -34.23
CA VAL A 496 3.35 -14.25 -33.69
C VAL A 496 2.55 -15.12 -34.66
N ASP A 497 3.15 -16.22 -35.09
CA ASP A 497 2.61 -17.08 -36.16
C ASP A 497 2.23 -16.25 -37.40
N ASN A 498 0.99 -16.41 -37.87
CA ASN A 498 0.40 -15.69 -39.00
C ASN A 498 -0.40 -14.45 -38.58
N ALA A 499 -0.18 -13.91 -37.39
CA ALA A 499 -0.88 -12.72 -36.89
C ALA A 499 0.10 -11.58 -36.58
N LEU A 500 -0.23 -10.37 -37.05
CA LEU A 500 0.47 -9.14 -36.72
C LEU A 500 -0.33 -8.37 -35.67
N PHE A 501 0.18 -8.30 -34.46
CA PHE A 501 -0.36 -7.48 -33.39
C PHE A 501 0.08 -6.03 -33.56
N LEU A 502 -0.90 -5.14 -33.55
CA LEU A 502 -0.71 -3.69 -33.50
C LEU A 502 -0.93 -3.25 -32.06
N ILE A 503 0.16 -3.07 -31.32
CA ILE A 503 0.13 -2.78 -29.88
C ILE A 503 0.29 -1.28 -29.66
N GLU A 504 -0.76 -0.67 -29.14
CA GLU A 504 -0.80 0.71 -28.69
C GLU A 504 -0.49 0.80 -27.20
N CYS A 505 0.62 1.41 -26.84
CA CYS A 505 1.04 1.62 -25.47
C CYS A 505 0.35 2.86 -24.89
N LYS A 506 -0.17 2.75 -23.66
CA LYS A 506 -0.83 3.85 -22.93
C LYS A 506 -0.31 3.92 -21.50
N ALA A 507 0.49 4.94 -21.22
CA ALA A 507 1.07 5.20 -19.90
C ALA A 507 0.38 6.36 -19.15
N TYR A 508 -0.89 6.62 -19.45
CA TYR A 508 -1.65 7.72 -18.86
C TYR A 508 -1.69 7.63 -17.34
N SER A 509 -1.37 8.73 -16.66
CA SER A 509 -1.53 8.82 -15.20
C SER A 509 -2.99 8.71 -14.80
N ILE A 510 -3.22 8.12 -13.64
CA ILE A 510 -4.52 8.13 -13.01
C ILE A 510 -4.66 9.39 -12.18
N THR A 511 -5.80 10.04 -12.28
CA THR A 511 -6.13 11.21 -11.48
C THR A 511 -6.46 10.82 -10.04
N ARG A 512 -6.26 11.76 -9.09
CA ARG A 512 -6.70 11.55 -7.70
C ARG A 512 -8.18 11.19 -7.65
N ASP A 513 -9.03 11.85 -8.43
CA ASP A 513 -10.46 11.54 -8.46
C ASP A 513 -10.78 10.11 -8.90
N TYR A 514 -10.03 9.54 -9.86
CA TYR A 514 -10.22 8.14 -10.24
C TYR A 514 -9.77 7.19 -9.12
N LEU A 515 -8.66 7.51 -8.41
CA LEU A 515 -8.19 6.72 -7.27
C LEU A 515 -9.16 6.75 -6.10
N LYS A 516 -9.77 7.92 -5.85
CA LYS A 516 -10.87 8.10 -4.91
C LYS A 516 -12.05 7.20 -5.31
N GLY A 517 -12.27 7.08 -6.61
CA GLY A 517 -13.41 6.38 -7.19
C GLY A 517 -14.57 7.31 -7.49
N SER A 518 -14.32 8.59 -7.77
CA SER A 518 -15.35 9.54 -8.16
C SER A 518 -16.11 9.03 -9.39
N PRO A 519 -17.45 9.00 -9.38
CA PRO A 519 -18.26 8.48 -10.49
C PRO A 519 -17.88 9.08 -11.85
N LYS A 520 -17.72 10.42 -11.89
CA LYS A 520 -17.33 11.15 -13.10
C LYS A 520 -15.95 10.74 -13.62
N ALA A 521 -14.96 10.66 -12.74
CA ALA A 521 -13.59 10.31 -13.15
C ALA A 521 -13.49 8.86 -13.63
N VAL A 522 -14.21 7.98 -12.95
CA VAL A 522 -14.37 6.57 -13.27
C VAL A 522 -15.02 6.38 -14.65
N TRP A 523 -16.11 7.10 -14.94
CA TRP A 523 -16.76 7.11 -16.25
C TRP A 523 -15.90 7.73 -17.36
N ASN A 524 -15.22 8.84 -17.08
CA ASN A 524 -14.32 9.48 -18.05
C ASN A 524 -13.17 8.53 -18.45
N ARG A 525 -12.66 7.73 -17.50
CA ARG A 525 -11.64 6.72 -17.79
C ARG A 525 -12.20 5.60 -18.67
N TRP A 526 -13.43 5.18 -18.45
CA TRP A 526 -14.12 4.21 -19.32
C TRP A 526 -14.18 4.70 -20.77
N GLN A 527 -14.69 5.91 -20.98
CA GLN A 527 -14.81 6.49 -22.32
C GLN A 527 -13.45 6.62 -23.02
N LEU A 528 -12.42 7.04 -22.27
CA LEU A 528 -11.07 7.15 -22.78
C LEU A 528 -10.53 5.80 -23.31
N MET A 529 -10.85 4.69 -22.66
CA MET A 529 -10.43 3.36 -23.13
C MET A 529 -11.17 2.93 -24.40
N ILE A 530 -12.48 3.20 -24.48
CA ILE A 530 -13.26 2.94 -25.69
C ILE A 530 -12.68 3.73 -26.87
N ASP A 531 -12.32 5.00 -26.65
CA ASP A 531 -11.67 5.83 -27.66
C ASP A 531 -10.32 5.25 -28.11
N TRP A 532 -9.52 4.69 -27.19
CA TRP A 532 -8.26 4.03 -27.53
C TRP A 532 -8.48 2.81 -28.42
N LEU A 533 -9.45 1.95 -28.10
CA LEU A 533 -9.79 0.79 -28.91
C LEU A 533 -10.29 1.22 -30.29
N ALA A 534 -11.19 2.20 -30.37
CA ALA A 534 -11.70 2.71 -31.64
C ALA A 534 -10.59 3.28 -32.55
N LYS A 535 -9.63 4.01 -31.96
CA LYS A 535 -8.44 4.51 -32.68
C LYS A 535 -7.53 3.39 -33.16
N SER A 536 -7.29 2.39 -32.31
CA SER A 536 -6.49 1.21 -32.65
C SER A 536 -7.12 0.41 -33.80
N ASP A 537 -8.44 0.17 -33.73
CA ASP A 537 -9.21 -0.51 -34.78
C ASP A 537 -9.19 0.25 -36.11
N SER A 538 -9.31 1.58 -36.05
CA SER A 538 -9.21 2.44 -37.24
C SER A 538 -7.83 2.34 -37.90
N ARG A 539 -6.76 2.33 -37.11
CA ARG A 539 -5.38 2.14 -37.63
C ARG A 539 -5.19 0.75 -38.23
N ALA A 540 -5.69 -0.29 -37.56
CA ALA A 540 -5.62 -1.66 -38.07
C ALA A 540 -6.29 -1.79 -39.45
N ARG A 541 -7.49 -1.22 -39.62
CA ARG A 541 -8.19 -1.20 -40.93
C ARG A 541 -7.40 -0.46 -42.00
N LYS A 542 -6.79 0.69 -41.66
CA LYS A 542 -5.94 1.43 -42.61
C LYS A 542 -4.73 0.60 -43.06
N ILE A 543 -4.06 -0.07 -42.12
CA ILE A 543 -2.87 -0.89 -42.40
C ILE A 543 -3.25 -2.15 -43.19
N ALA A 544 -4.39 -2.79 -42.88
CA ALA A 544 -4.91 -3.93 -43.63
C ALA A 544 -5.13 -3.61 -45.11
N ASN A 545 -5.65 -2.40 -45.40
CA ASN A 545 -5.89 -1.93 -46.77
C ASN A 545 -4.60 -1.53 -47.52
N ALA A 546 -3.49 -1.31 -46.81
CA ALA A 546 -2.22 -0.88 -47.37
C ALA A 546 -1.09 -1.81 -46.92
N LYS A 547 -1.03 -3.03 -47.47
CA LYS A 547 -0.08 -4.08 -47.06
C LYS A 547 1.39 -3.74 -47.35
N GLU A 548 1.65 -2.78 -48.23
CA GLU A 548 2.98 -2.33 -48.60
C GLU A 548 2.98 -0.82 -48.80
N GLY A 549 4.05 -0.16 -48.37
CA GLY A 549 4.25 1.27 -48.53
C GLY A 549 5.69 1.61 -48.92
N SER A 550 6.04 2.89 -48.82
CA SER A 550 7.40 3.35 -49.18
C SER A 550 8.46 2.96 -48.17
N ASN A 551 8.07 2.67 -46.92
CA ASN A 551 8.98 2.37 -45.82
C ASN A 551 8.61 1.12 -45.00
N PHE A 552 7.63 0.32 -45.46
CA PHE A 552 7.20 -0.89 -44.78
C PHE A 552 6.59 -1.89 -45.75
N LYS A 553 6.59 -3.16 -45.35
CA LYS A 553 5.90 -4.25 -46.03
C LYS A 553 5.42 -5.25 -44.97
N ILE A 554 4.13 -5.58 -44.99
CA ILE A 554 3.60 -6.65 -44.16
C ILE A 554 4.09 -7.99 -44.73
N PRO A 555 4.70 -8.88 -43.92
CA PRO A 555 5.13 -10.19 -44.38
C PRO A 555 3.97 -11.01 -44.97
N SER A 556 4.25 -11.78 -46.03
CA SER A 556 3.23 -12.52 -46.78
C SER A 556 2.58 -13.68 -46.00
N ASP A 557 3.26 -14.15 -44.96
CA ASP A 557 2.79 -15.17 -44.02
C ASP A 557 1.83 -14.61 -42.96
N VAL A 558 1.74 -13.28 -42.80
CA VAL A 558 0.70 -12.65 -41.97
C VAL A 558 -0.64 -12.74 -42.69
N ARG A 559 -1.62 -13.33 -42.01
CA ARG A 559 -3.01 -13.48 -42.45
C ARG A 559 -3.99 -12.65 -41.65
N TYR A 560 -3.62 -12.25 -40.44
CA TYR A 560 -4.48 -11.49 -39.54
C TYR A 560 -3.76 -10.27 -38.97
N ILE A 561 -4.48 -9.16 -38.83
CA ILE A 561 -4.06 -8.00 -38.05
C ILE A 561 -4.91 -7.92 -36.79
N ILE A 562 -4.27 -7.85 -35.63
CA ILE A 562 -4.94 -7.84 -34.33
C ILE A 562 -4.60 -6.52 -33.58
N PRO A 563 -5.52 -5.55 -33.53
CA PRO A 563 -5.36 -4.34 -32.73
C PRO A 563 -5.52 -4.62 -31.23
N VAL A 564 -4.56 -4.14 -30.43
CA VAL A 564 -4.55 -4.27 -28.97
C VAL A 564 -4.00 -3.00 -28.32
N VAL A 565 -4.43 -2.71 -27.09
CA VAL A 565 -3.91 -1.62 -26.28
C VAL A 565 -3.23 -2.21 -25.04
N CYS A 566 -1.96 -1.88 -24.85
CA CYS A 566 -1.21 -2.20 -23.64
C CYS A 566 -1.24 -0.98 -22.71
N SER A 567 -1.94 -1.07 -21.58
CA SER A 567 -1.92 -0.04 -20.53
C SER A 567 -0.82 -0.35 -19.51
N ALA A 568 -0.29 0.70 -18.88
CA ALA A 568 0.72 0.57 -17.83
C ALA A 568 0.22 -0.14 -16.56
N PHE A 569 -1.09 -0.25 -16.37
CA PHE A 569 -1.73 -0.96 -15.26
C PHE A 569 -3.02 -1.62 -15.72
N SER A 570 -3.55 -2.55 -14.92
CA SER A 570 -4.87 -3.15 -15.20
C SER A 570 -5.96 -2.09 -15.13
N GLU A 571 -6.76 -2.00 -16.19
CA GLU A 571 -7.91 -1.11 -16.29
C GLU A 571 -9.22 -1.82 -15.93
N PHE A 572 -10.19 -1.08 -15.40
CA PHE A 572 -11.52 -1.60 -15.09
C PHE A 572 -12.45 -1.50 -16.32
N PHE A 573 -13.19 -2.56 -16.63
CA PHE A 573 -14.14 -2.63 -17.75
C PHE A 573 -15.58 -2.69 -17.22
N TRP A 574 -16.50 -1.99 -17.91
CA TRP A 574 -17.93 -1.93 -17.56
C TRP A 574 -18.82 -2.90 -18.32
N SER A 575 -18.23 -3.68 -19.22
CA SER A 575 -18.96 -4.59 -20.07
C SER A 575 -18.12 -5.83 -20.33
N GLU A 576 -18.80 -6.94 -20.52
CA GLU A 576 -18.23 -8.20 -20.96
C GLU A 576 -18.35 -8.44 -22.47
N ASP A 577 -18.78 -7.41 -23.23
CA ASP A 577 -18.94 -7.52 -24.67
C ASP A 577 -17.69 -8.11 -25.31
N ASP A 578 -17.88 -9.19 -26.08
CA ASP A 578 -16.79 -9.95 -26.69
C ASP A 578 -15.75 -9.10 -27.46
N PRO A 579 -16.14 -8.05 -28.21
CA PRO A 579 -15.20 -7.18 -28.91
C PRO A 579 -14.23 -6.40 -28.00
N LEU A 580 -14.46 -6.40 -26.68
CA LEU A 580 -13.59 -5.78 -25.67
C LEU A 580 -12.52 -6.75 -25.13
N TYR A 581 -12.57 -8.03 -25.51
CA TYR A 581 -11.72 -9.07 -24.93
C TYR A 581 -10.85 -9.79 -25.95
N LEU A 582 -9.57 -9.97 -25.61
CA LEU A 582 -8.68 -10.90 -26.28
C LEU A 582 -9.06 -12.34 -25.93
N LYS A 583 -9.39 -12.56 -24.65
CA LYS A 583 -9.96 -13.81 -24.14
C LYS A 583 -11.19 -13.47 -23.32
N THR A 584 -12.36 -13.84 -23.82
CA THR A 584 -13.66 -13.51 -23.24
C THR A 584 -13.68 -13.83 -21.73
N GLY A 585 -14.10 -12.86 -20.92
CA GLY A 585 -14.19 -13.02 -19.46
C GLY A 585 -12.86 -13.16 -18.71
N SER A 586 -11.70 -12.97 -19.36
CA SER A 586 -10.38 -13.10 -18.71
C SER A 586 -9.41 -11.98 -19.06
N VAL A 587 -9.06 -11.82 -20.34
CA VAL A 587 -8.07 -10.81 -20.78
C VAL A 587 -8.74 -9.80 -21.70
N PRO A 588 -8.93 -8.54 -21.26
CA PRO A 588 -9.46 -7.51 -22.13
C PRO A 588 -8.44 -7.05 -23.18
N ARG A 589 -8.91 -6.30 -24.20
CA ARG A 589 -8.06 -5.70 -25.24
C ARG A 589 -7.29 -4.47 -24.77
N VAL A 590 -7.73 -3.83 -23.68
CA VAL A 590 -6.88 -2.90 -22.91
C VAL A 590 -6.31 -3.68 -21.72
N CYS A 591 -5.16 -4.30 -21.94
CA CYS A 591 -4.52 -5.22 -21.00
C CYS A 591 -3.21 -4.62 -20.47
N ASN A 592 -2.73 -5.12 -19.33
CA ASN A 592 -1.38 -4.82 -18.90
C ASN A 592 -0.34 -5.69 -19.65
N LEU A 593 0.94 -5.39 -19.48
CA LEU A 593 2.02 -6.12 -20.15
C LEU A 593 2.02 -7.63 -19.85
N GLY A 594 1.85 -8.05 -18.60
CA GLY A 594 1.85 -9.47 -18.24
C GLY A 594 0.68 -10.23 -18.87
N GLU A 595 -0.50 -9.60 -18.91
CA GLU A 595 -1.69 -10.11 -19.62
C GLU A 595 -1.44 -10.23 -21.12
N LEU A 596 -0.80 -9.24 -21.74
CA LEU A 596 -0.45 -9.25 -23.16
C LEU A 596 0.56 -10.38 -23.47
N CYS A 597 1.65 -10.50 -22.72
CA CYS A 597 2.62 -11.60 -22.87
C CYS A 597 1.98 -12.98 -22.73
N SER A 598 1.01 -13.12 -21.80
CA SER A 598 0.25 -14.37 -21.64
C SER A 598 -0.62 -14.69 -22.88
N VAL A 599 -1.24 -13.69 -23.49
CA VAL A 599 -2.02 -13.89 -24.73
C VAL A 599 -1.11 -14.26 -25.89
N LEU A 600 0.01 -13.57 -26.06
CA LEU A 600 0.94 -13.79 -27.16
C LEU A 600 1.65 -15.15 -27.10
N ASN A 601 1.77 -15.76 -25.92
CA ASN A 601 2.35 -17.10 -25.75
C ASN A 601 1.34 -18.25 -25.88
N ASP A 602 0.03 -17.94 -25.95
CA ASP A 602 -1.03 -18.94 -26.05
C ASP A 602 -1.49 -19.18 -27.50
N SER A 603 -2.37 -20.16 -27.71
CA SER A 603 -2.98 -20.41 -29.01
C SER A 603 -3.80 -19.21 -29.49
N LEU A 604 -3.52 -18.73 -30.70
CA LEU A 604 -4.20 -17.59 -31.31
C LEU A 604 -5.48 -17.95 -32.08
N SER A 605 -5.91 -19.22 -32.03
CA SER A 605 -7.05 -19.72 -32.83
C SER A 605 -8.36 -18.98 -32.56
N ASP A 606 -8.71 -18.76 -31.29
CA ASP A 606 -9.93 -18.06 -30.89
C ASP A 606 -9.88 -16.56 -31.26
N LEU A 607 -8.70 -15.94 -31.19
CA LEU A 607 -8.51 -14.53 -31.53
C LEU A 607 -8.82 -14.24 -32.99
N LYS A 608 -8.48 -15.18 -33.89
CA LYS A 608 -8.68 -15.02 -35.34
C LYS A 608 -10.15 -14.97 -35.75
N GLN A 609 -11.05 -15.44 -34.87
CA GLN A 609 -12.49 -15.43 -35.09
C GLN A 609 -13.17 -14.18 -34.51
N LYS A 610 -12.42 -13.34 -33.78
CA LYS A 610 -12.96 -12.12 -33.16
C LYS A 610 -13.23 -11.05 -34.20
N SER A 611 -14.29 -10.27 -33.99
CA SER A 611 -14.72 -9.21 -34.91
C SER A 611 -13.70 -8.08 -35.13
N PHE A 612 -12.75 -7.91 -34.19
CA PHE A 612 -11.65 -6.96 -34.32
C PHE A 612 -10.42 -7.51 -35.06
N ALA A 613 -10.35 -8.82 -35.27
CA ALA A 613 -9.28 -9.42 -36.06
C ALA A 613 -9.57 -9.23 -37.55
N ILE A 614 -8.63 -8.63 -38.27
CA ILE A 614 -8.81 -8.29 -39.68
C ILE A 614 -8.03 -9.30 -40.51
N GLU A 615 -8.74 -10.12 -41.28
CA GLU A 615 -8.12 -11.00 -42.27
C GLU A 615 -7.59 -10.17 -43.44
N ILE A 616 -6.35 -10.44 -43.88
CA ILE A 616 -5.67 -9.68 -44.94
C ILE A 616 -5.28 -10.53 -46.14
#